data_AF-V7PYE1-F1
#
_entry.id   AF-V7PYE1-F1
#
_cell.length_a   1.000
_cell.length_b   1.000
_cell.length_c   1.000
_cell.angle_alpha   90.00
_cell.angle_beta   90.00
_cell.angle_gamma   90.00
#
_symmetry.space_group_name_H-M   'P 1'
#
loop_
_entity.id
_entity.type
_entity.pdbx_description
1 polymer ?
#
loop_
_entity_poly.entity_id
_entity_poly.type
_entity_poly.pdbx_seq_one_letter_code
_entity_poly.pdbx_strand_id
1 'polypeptide(L)'
;MTICSLIYLLKTLKENNTLEDDKLAEYAILWLSYKLDQKQKDKLTDLNKFYTDHIEKNKYYNEKIKDDDTTTYKKIIDKIKDLMDIKEISKFNDPFSILFYLYYVFHDESLNCKQNLDLANKFVQNVEKLIEDSNNTCEKFDNVWEDFLNRLTADGKYQFKDKTFLNSYCDVDKCDSDIEKINAGFFYLLNQFFGSSVLSHYGKNNINIVDYIILWLSYMLTLKENPLKNGMKYFYTTFINSNAKYKMTVENVEDCHTFKDIIEKRHNLMNDDMDKNSISTLHDAFKLLCKMYTDFNEDTSNCKKCSENAKKFVEKYKKLNGDPNNTNGSSYNKMLSTLSTDYNKLKDKCNNTLPFPSIETIQNSELTSAQTSEVASSSSSISKNIFTVLSIFGAIAFFLGISYKTKNKKNKEENESLICDSNSSDCSRNSNND
;
A
#
# COMPACT_ATOMS: atom_id res chain seq x y z
N MET A 1 3.99 22.44 -25.14
CA MET A 1 4.57 21.18 -25.69
C MET A 1 4.37 20.04 -24.69
N THR A 2 3.13 19.73 -24.28
CA THR A 2 2.83 18.77 -23.20
C THR A 2 1.52 18.00 -23.42
N ILE A 3 0.46 18.66 -23.89
CA ILE A 3 -0.86 18.00 -24.07
C ILE A 3 -0.89 17.08 -25.30
N CYS A 4 -0.36 17.52 -26.45
CA CYS A 4 -0.29 16.66 -27.63
C CYS A 4 0.57 15.41 -27.36
N SER A 5 1.62 15.55 -26.55
CA SER A 5 2.46 14.43 -26.11
C SER A 5 1.72 13.48 -25.16
N LEU A 6 0.88 14.00 -24.26
CA LEU A 6 0.03 13.19 -23.38
C LEU A 6 -1.03 12.41 -24.18
N ILE A 7 -1.72 13.08 -25.11
CA ILE A 7 -2.71 12.43 -26.00
C ILE A 7 -2.05 11.35 -26.85
N TYR A 8 -0.86 11.65 -27.40
CA TYR A 8 -0.07 10.68 -28.15
C TYR A 8 0.35 9.48 -27.30
N LEU A 9 0.79 9.71 -26.05
CA LEU A 9 1.13 8.65 -25.10
C LEU A 9 -0.08 7.76 -24.82
N LEU A 10 -1.23 8.35 -24.49
CA LEU A 10 -2.48 7.62 -24.24
C LEU A 10 -2.92 6.79 -25.46
N LYS A 11 -2.81 7.37 -26.67
CA LYS A 11 -3.09 6.67 -27.93
C LYS A 11 -2.18 5.45 -28.09
N THR A 12 -0.87 5.68 -27.98
CA THR A 12 0.16 4.65 -28.17
C THR A 12 0.01 3.52 -27.15
N LEU A 13 -0.27 3.85 -25.88
CA LEU A 13 -0.45 2.86 -24.83
C LEU A 13 -1.74 2.05 -25.02
N LYS A 14 -2.83 2.65 -25.52
CA LYS A 14 -4.09 1.96 -25.82
C LYS A 14 -4.02 1.12 -27.09
N GLU A 15 -3.20 1.53 -28.06
CA GLU A 15 -2.98 0.80 -29.32
C GLU A 15 -2.09 -0.42 -29.13
N ASN A 16 -0.98 -0.26 -28.39
CA ASN A 16 0.02 -1.31 -28.23
C ASN A 16 -0.23 -2.24 -27.04
N ASN A 17 -1.16 -1.90 -26.13
CA ASN A 17 -1.42 -2.69 -24.93
C ASN A 17 -2.92 -2.96 -24.71
N THR A 18 -3.24 -4.09 -24.09
CA THR A 18 -4.59 -4.42 -23.58
C THR A 18 -4.81 -3.86 -22.17
N LEU A 19 -4.25 -2.67 -21.87
CA LEU A 19 -4.38 -2.06 -20.55
C LEU A 19 -5.80 -1.54 -20.35
N GLU A 20 -6.34 -1.81 -19.16
CA GLU A 20 -7.60 -1.21 -18.72
C GLU A 20 -7.45 0.31 -18.58
N ASP A 21 -8.56 1.03 -18.75
CA ASP A 21 -8.59 2.49 -18.73
C ASP A 21 -7.99 3.07 -17.43
N ASP A 22 -8.14 2.37 -16.29
CA ASP A 22 -7.57 2.77 -15.00
C ASP A 22 -6.04 2.75 -15.01
N LYS A 23 -5.45 1.67 -15.52
CA LYS A 23 -3.99 1.54 -15.63
C LYS A 23 -3.41 2.56 -16.60
N LEU A 24 -4.12 2.85 -17.69
CA LEU A 24 -3.70 3.89 -18.64
C LEU A 24 -3.68 5.30 -18.01
N ALA A 25 -4.70 5.61 -17.20
CA ALA A 25 -4.76 6.87 -16.46
C ALA A 25 -3.56 7.01 -15.51
N GLU A 26 -3.28 5.97 -14.74
CA GLU A 26 -2.15 5.87 -13.82
C GLU A 26 -0.77 6.14 -14.48
N TYR A 27 -0.48 5.50 -15.62
CA TYR A 27 0.77 5.74 -16.35
C TYR A 27 0.89 7.16 -16.90
N ALA A 28 -0.21 7.66 -17.45
CA ALA A 28 -0.27 8.98 -18.05
C ALA A 28 -0.03 10.09 -17.01
N ILE A 29 -0.55 9.90 -15.79
CA ILE A 29 -0.36 10.87 -14.72
C ILE A 29 1.05 10.87 -14.13
N LEU A 30 1.68 9.71 -13.97
CA LEU A 30 3.09 9.62 -13.56
C LEU A 30 4.01 10.32 -14.56
N TRP A 31 3.81 10.05 -15.85
CA TRP A 31 4.58 10.69 -16.91
C TRP A 31 4.37 12.20 -16.93
N LEU A 32 3.13 12.67 -16.79
CA LEU A 32 2.80 14.08 -16.77
C LEU A 32 3.44 14.78 -15.56
N SER A 33 3.32 14.19 -14.37
CA SER A 33 3.97 14.67 -13.14
C SER A 33 5.47 14.84 -13.34
N TYR A 34 6.15 13.79 -13.79
CA TYR A 34 7.59 13.80 -14.05
C TYR A 34 7.99 14.89 -15.07
N LYS A 35 7.22 15.06 -16.15
CA LYS A 35 7.50 16.09 -17.17
C LYS A 35 7.27 17.51 -16.68
N LEU A 36 6.37 17.72 -15.74
CA LEU A 36 6.13 19.02 -15.13
C LEU A 36 7.22 19.35 -14.11
N ASP A 37 7.64 18.37 -13.31
CA ASP A 37 8.75 18.45 -12.37
C ASP A 37 10.07 18.87 -13.04
N GLN A 38 10.40 18.27 -14.20
CA GLN A 38 11.57 18.67 -14.99
C GLN A 38 11.56 20.12 -15.47
N LYS A 39 10.39 20.74 -15.64
CA LYS A 39 10.25 22.08 -16.23
C LYS A 39 10.30 23.20 -15.22
N GLN A 40 10.07 22.95 -13.94
CA GLN A 40 10.04 23.97 -12.90
C GLN A 40 10.68 23.44 -11.61
N LYS A 41 12.00 23.64 -11.47
CA LYS A 41 12.74 23.25 -10.26
C LYS A 41 12.23 23.90 -8.95
N ASP A 42 11.46 24.98 -9.01
CA ASP A 42 11.10 25.76 -7.81
C ASP A 42 9.61 25.96 -7.53
N LYS A 43 8.69 25.54 -8.42
CA LYS A 43 7.25 25.57 -8.13
C LYS A 43 6.55 24.46 -8.90
N LEU A 44 6.05 23.47 -8.17
CA LEU A 44 5.05 22.55 -8.69
C LEU A 44 3.81 23.39 -9.04
N THR A 45 3.70 23.87 -10.29
CA THR A 45 2.50 24.59 -10.75
C THR A 45 1.31 23.67 -10.59
N ASP A 46 0.31 24.15 -9.83
CA ASP A 46 -1.00 23.55 -9.65
C ASP A 46 -1.44 22.74 -10.89
N LEU A 47 -1.32 21.42 -10.80
CA LEU A 47 -1.66 20.45 -11.83
C LEU A 47 -3.16 20.50 -12.14
N ASN A 48 -4.01 20.83 -11.16
CA ASN A 48 -5.43 21.06 -11.40
C ASN A 48 -5.63 22.28 -12.28
N LYS A 49 -4.84 23.33 -12.05
CA LYS A 49 -4.81 24.50 -12.94
C LYS A 49 -4.28 24.12 -14.32
N PHE A 50 -3.16 23.39 -14.43
CA PHE A 50 -2.65 22.92 -15.72
C PHE A 50 -3.69 22.07 -16.47
N TYR A 51 -4.37 21.18 -15.76
CA TYR A 51 -5.42 20.33 -16.28
C TYR A 51 -6.59 21.16 -16.83
N THR A 52 -7.13 22.06 -16.02
CA THR A 52 -8.27 22.92 -16.38
C THR A 52 -7.93 23.88 -17.51
N ASP A 53 -6.73 24.47 -17.48
CA ASP A 53 -6.32 25.49 -18.45
C ASP A 53 -5.85 24.93 -19.78
N HIS A 54 -5.37 23.68 -19.81
CA HIS A 54 -4.71 23.11 -20.97
C HIS A 54 -5.26 21.77 -21.44
N ILE A 55 -5.65 20.88 -20.54
CA ILE A 55 -6.12 19.53 -20.90
C ILE A 55 -7.61 19.56 -21.27
N GLU A 56 -8.48 20.10 -20.41
CA GLU A 56 -9.93 20.17 -20.66
C GLU A 56 -10.28 20.99 -21.91
N LYS A 57 -9.50 22.05 -22.19
CA LYS A 57 -9.70 22.95 -23.34
C LYS A 57 -9.14 22.39 -24.65
N ASN A 58 -8.52 21.21 -24.63
CA ASN A 58 -7.92 20.64 -25.84
C ASN A 58 -8.99 20.06 -26.77
N LYS A 59 -8.91 20.35 -28.08
CA LYS A 59 -9.87 19.86 -29.07
C LYS A 59 -10.01 18.33 -29.13
N TYR A 60 -8.93 17.60 -28.82
CA TYR A 60 -8.88 16.14 -28.81
C TYR A 60 -9.44 15.51 -27.53
N TYR A 61 -9.71 16.30 -26.48
CA TYR A 61 -10.11 15.78 -25.16
C TYR A 61 -11.41 14.96 -25.22
N ASN A 62 -12.36 15.35 -26.06
CA ASN A 62 -13.62 14.61 -26.24
C ASN A 62 -13.56 13.55 -27.35
N GLU A 63 -12.43 13.40 -28.04
CA GLU A 63 -12.30 12.42 -29.11
C GLU A 63 -12.17 11.00 -28.57
N LYS A 64 -12.53 10.03 -29.42
CA LYS A 64 -12.31 8.61 -29.15
C LYS A 64 -10.84 8.26 -29.34
N ILE A 65 -10.35 7.31 -28.55
CA ILE A 65 -8.96 6.85 -28.66
C ILE A 65 -8.80 5.87 -29.83
N LYS A 66 -9.85 5.10 -30.15
CA LYS A 66 -9.96 4.17 -31.29
C LYS A 66 -11.37 4.25 -31.90
N ASP A 67 -11.47 3.98 -33.20
CA ASP A 67 -12.73 4.11 -33.96
C ASP A 67 -13.82 3.12 -33.52
N ASP A 68 -13.44 1.95 -33.00
CA ASP A 68 -14.35 0.90 -32.52
C ASP A 68 -14.61 0.92 -30.99
N ASP A 69 -13.92 1.78 -30.25
CA ASP A 69 -13.96 1.83 -28.79
C ASP A 69 -15.03 2.82 -28.30
N THR A 70 -15.54 2.54 -27.09
CA THR A 70 -16.40 3.46 -26.32
C THR A 70 -15.58 4.42 -25.45
N THR A 71 -14.30 4.13 -25.23
CA THR A 71 -13.43 4.95 -24.39
C THR A 71 -12.93 6.21 -25.10
N THR A 72 -13.23 7.36 -24.50
CA THR A 72 -12.74 8.68 -24.89
C THR A 72 -11.51 9.09 -24.07
N TYR A 73 -10.71 10.01 -24.59
CA TYR A 73 -9.62 10.62 -23.81
C TYR A 73 -10.15 11.22 -22.51
N LYS A 74 -11.29 11.92 -22.57
CA LYS A 74 -12.02 12.44 -21.41
C LYS A 74 -12.21 11.40 -20.31
N LYS A 75 -12.68 10.19 -20.62
CA LYS A 75 -12.95 9.16 -19.60
C LYS A 75 -11.68 8.74 -18.83
N ILE A 76 -10.55 8.62 -19.51
CA ILE A 76 -9.25 8.30 -18.89
C ILE A 76 -8.70 9.51 -18.13
N ILE A 77 -8.80 10.69 -18.73
CA ILE A 77 -8.24 11.93 -18.21
C ILE A 77 -9.06 12.44 -17.00
N ASP A 78 -10.36 12.18 -16.92
CA ASP A 78 -11.18 12.50 -15.73
C ASP A 78 -10.75 11.64 -14.53
N LYS A 79 -10.42 10.37 -14.76
CA LYS A 79 -9.84 9.51 -13.71
C LYS A 79 -8.48 10.02 -13.24
N ILE A 80 -7.66 10.54 -14.17
CA ILE A 80 -6.40 11.20 -13.81
C ILE A 80 -6.66 12.31 -12.79
N LYS A 81 -7.72 13.11 -12.97
CA LYS A 81 -8.07 14.24 -12.07
C LYS A 81 -8.31 13.81 -10.64
N ASP A 82 -8.99 12.69 -10.45
CA ASP A 82 -9.27 12.13 -9.13
C ASP A 82 -8.00 11.56 -8.45
N LEU A 83 -6.95 11.26 -9.23
CA LEU A 83 -5.65 10.80 -8.74
C LEU A 83 -4.70 11.97 -8.37
N MET A 84 -5.03 13.23 -8.70
CA MET A 84 -4.12 14.40 -8.63
C MET A 84 -3.97 15.04 -7.25
N ASP A 85 -3.46 14.30 -6.26
CA ASP A 85 -2.73 14.96 -5.18
C ASP A 85 -1.25 15.11 -5.59
N ILE A 86 -0.91 16.33 -6.02
CA ILE A 86 0.32 16.62 -6.77
C ILE A 86 1.57 16.46 -5.88
N LYS A 87 1.42 16.75 -4.59
CA LYS A 87 2.50 16.60 -3.62
C LYS A 87 2.86 15.12 -3.42
N GLU A 88 1.86 14.26 -3.46
CA GLU A 88 2.04 12.81 -3.32
C GLU A 88 2.61 12.20 -4.60
N ILE A 89 2.08 12.57 -5.77
CA ILE A 89 2.55 11.99 -7.03
C ILE A 89 3.99 12.42 -7.38
N SER A 90 4.40 13.63 -6.98
CA SER A 90 5.77 14.10 -7.21
C SER A 90 6.82 13.25 -6.50
N LYS A 91 6.46 12.57 -5.41
CA LYS A 91 7.37 11.68 -4.69
C LYS A 91 7.79 10.48 -5.55
N PHE A 92 6.97 10.09 -6.54
CA PHE A 92 7.28 9.01 -7.48
C PHE A 92 8.14 9.43 -8.67
N ASN A 93 8.43 10.72 -8.84
CA ASN A 93 9.17 11.22 -10.01
C ASN A 93 10.58 10.63 -10.07
N ASP A 94 11.27 10.55 -8.93
CA ASP A 94 12.63 10.00 -8.85
C ASP A 94 12.70 8.51 -9.22
N PRO A 95 11.93 7.60 -8.59
CA PRO A 95 11.95 6.19 -8.99
C PRO A 95 11.41 5.97 -10.40
N PHE A 96 10.39 6.73 -10.83
CA PHE A 96 9.89 6.67 -12.20
C PHE A 96 10.96 7.10 -13.22
N SER A 97 11.71 8.17 -12.94
CA SER A 97 12.82 8.65 -13.76
C SER A 97 13.92 7.61 -13.91
N ILE A 98 14.34 6.99 -12.80
CA ILE A 98 15.36 5.94 -12.82
C ILE A 98 14.88 4.75 -13.65
N LEU A 99 13.65 4.29 -13.45
CA LEU A 99 13.09 3.18 -14.22
C LEU A 99 12.99 3.52 -15.72
N PHE A 100 12.56 4.74 -16.04
CA PHE A 100 12.51 5.23 -17.41
C PHE A 100 13.90 5.25 -18.05
N TYR A 101 14.93 5.74 -17.34
CA TYR A 101 16.31 5.74 -17.80
C TYR A 101 16.85 4.32 -17.99
N LEU A 102 16.60 3.44 -17.01
CA LEU A 102 17.00 2.03 -17.04
C LEU A 102 16.36 1.23 -18.19
N TYR A 103 15.32 1.77 -18.82
CA TYR A 103 14.67 1.13 -19.96
C TYR A 103 15.02 1.78 -21.30
N TYR A 104 14.91 3.10 -21.41
CA TYR A 104 15.05 3.80 -22.70
C TYR A 104 16.50 4.04 -23.13
N VAL A 105 17.43 4.27 -22.19
CA VAL A 105 18.83 4.56 -22.51
C VAL A 105 19.64 3.27 -22.79
N PHE A 106 19.07 2.11 -22.44
CA PHE A 106 19.65 0.78 -22.65
C PHE A 106 19.69 0.31 -24.11
N HIS A 107 19.18 1.13 -25.04
CA HIS A 107 19.06 0.76 -26.44
C HIS A 107 20.17 1.28 -27.36
N ASP A 108 21.11 2.10 -26.86
CA ASP A 108 22.05 2.80 -27.78
C ASP A 108 23.55 2.74 -27.43
N GLU A 109 24.00 2.36 -26.21
CA GLU A 109 25.44 2.35 -25.89
C GLU A 109 25.90 1.19 -24.98
N SER A 110 27.19 0.88 -25.07
CA SER A 110 27.87 -0.23 -24.38
C SER A 110 27.55 -0.29 -22.88
N LEU A 111 27.18 -1.49 -22.41
CA LEU A 111 26.74 -1.78 -21.04
C LEU A 111 27.76 -1.31 -19.97
N ASN A 112 27.42 -0.28 -19.19
CA ASN A 112 28.14 0.02 -17.95
C ASN A 112 27.42 -0.62 -16.75
N CYS A 113 27.72 -1.90 -16.49
CA CYS A 113 27.10 -2.68 -15.41
C CYS A 113 27.17 -1.99 -14.04
N LYS A 114 28.25 -1.24 -13.76
CA LYS A 114 28.43 -0.56 -12.48
C LYS A 114 27.44 0.58 -12.31
N GLN A 115 27.31 1.45 -13.31
CA GLN A 115 26.33 2.54 -13.28
C GLN A 115 24.89 2.02 -13.19
N ASN A 116 24.59 0.91 -13.86
CA ASN A 116 23.27 0.29 -13.83
C ASN A 116 22.93 -0.30 -12.47
N LEU A 117 23.90 -0.94 -11.82
CA LEU A 117 23.76 -1.45 -10.46
C LEU A 117 23.53 -0.29 -9.47
N ASP A 118 24.27 0.81 -9.60
CA ASP A 118 24.11 1.99 -8.75
C ASP A 118 22.72 2.62 -8.92
N LEU A 119 22.21 2.73 -10.16
CA LEU A 119 20.86 3.21 -10.44
C LEU A 119 19.78 2.27 -9.89
N ALA A 120 19.96 0.95 -10.03
CA ALA A 120 19.03 -0.03 -9.47
C ALA A 120 18.98 0.05 -7.94
N ASN A 121 20.13 0.19 -7.28
CA ASN A 121 20.19 0.38 -5.83
C ASN A 121 19.52 1.70 -5.41
N LYS A 122 19.73 2.78 -6.16
CA LYS A 122 19.08 4.08 -5.91
C LYS A 122 17.57 4.01 -6.12
N PHE A 123 17.10 3.24 -7.10
CA PHE A 123 15.67 2.97 -7.29
C PHE A 123 15.09 2.26 -6.07
N VAL A 124 15.74 1.21 -5.59
CA VAL A 124 15.33 0.47 -4.38
C VAL A 124 15.24 1.42 -3.19
N GLN A 125 16.27 2.22 -2.93
CA GLN A 125 16.27 3.20 -1.82
C GLN A 125 15.15 4.24 -1.93
N ASN A 126 14.89 4.76 -3.13
CA ASN A 126 13.81 5.71 -3.36
C ASN A 126 12.44 5.08 -3.11
N VAL A 127 12.24 3.84 -3.57
CA VAL A 127 11.00 3.10 -3.32
C VAL A 127 10.86 2.77 -1.83
N GLU A 128 11.92 2.36 -1.15
CA GLU A 128 11.93 2.12 0.31
C GLU A 128 11.53 3.37 1.09
N LYS A 129 12.04 4.55 0.73
CA LYS A 129 11.66 5.82 1.35
C LYS A 129 10.20 6.16 1.13
N LEU A 130 9.67 5.98 -0.09
CA LEU A 130 8.24 6.18 -0.38
C LEU A 130 7.37 5.22 0.43
N ILE A 131 7.83 4.00 0.61
CA ILE A 131 7.16 2.99 1.40
C ILE A 131 7.15 3.41 2.88
N GLU A 132 8.28 3.84 3.43
CA GLU A 132 8.38 4.35 4.80
C GLU A 132 7.42 5.52 5.04
N ASP A 133 7.38 6.48 4.11
CA ASP A 133 6.45 7.60 4.17
C ASP A 133 4.98 7.14 4.10
N SER A 134 4.66 6.09 3.32
CA SER A 134 3.30 5.52 3.13
C SER A 134 2.83 4.60 4.24
N ASN A 135 3.71 4.22 5.16
CA ASN A 135 3.43 3.19 6.14
C ASN A 135 2.68 3.75 7.35
N ASN A 136 1.48 4.30 7.13
CA ASN A 136 0.54 4.58 8.18
C ASN A 136 -0.15 3.28 8.61
N THR A 137 0.07 2.85 9.86
CA THR A 137 -0.64 1.73 10.50
C THR A 137 -2.12 1.73 10.14
N CYS A 138 -2.78 2.88 10.25
CA CYS A 138 -4.22 3.02 10.05
C CYS A 138 -4.66 2.83 8.60
N GLU A 139 -3.83 3.16 7.62
CA GLU A 139 -4.14 2.94 6.21
C GLU A 139 -4.25 1.43 5.89
N LYS A 140 -3.36 0.60 6.46
CA LYS A 140 -3.42 -0.85 6.28
C LYS A 140 -4.71 -1.44 6.85
N PHE A 141 -5.19 -0.92 7.99
CA PHE A 141 -6.48 -1.32 8.57
C PHE A 141 -7.67 -0.78 7.76
N ASP A 142 -7.58 0.45 7.24
CA ASP A 142 -8.61 1.02 6.36
C ASP A 142 -8.80 0.14 5.11
N ASN A 143 -7.71 -0.31 4.48
CA ASN A 143 -7.77 -1.23 3.34
C ASN A 143 -8.54 -2.51 3.68
N VAL A 144 -8.29 -3.09 4.85
CA VAL A 144 -9.05 -4.26 5.32
C VAL A 144 -10.50 -3.91 5.56
N TRP A 145 -10.81 -2.78 6.19
CA TRP A 145 -12.19 -2.39 6.46
C TRP A 145 -12.99 -2.05 5.21
N GLU A 146 -12.34 -1.61 4.12
CA GLU A 146 -13.00 -1.38 2.84
C GLU A 146 -13.48 -2.66 2.18
N ASP A 147 -12.67 -3.72 2.23
CA ASP A 147 -12.97 -4.99 1.57
C ASP A 147 -13.60 -6.03 2.51
N PHE A 148 -13.41 -5.86 3.81
CA PHE A 148 -14.03 -6.66 4.86
C PHE A 148 -14.58 -5.76 5.97
N LEU A 149 -15.87 -5.43 5.86
CA LEU A 149 -16.50 -4.51 6.79
C LEU A 149 -16.53 -5.05 8.21
N ASN A 150 -16.27 -4.15 9.15
CA ASN A 150 -16.24 -4.40 10.59
C ASN A 150 -17.64 -4.43 11.24
N ARG A 151 -18.66 -4.85 10.48
CA ARG A 151 -20.06 -5.00 10.91
C ARG A 151 -20.78 -6.07 10.10
N LEU A 152 -21.78 -6.70 10.72
CA LEU A 152 -22.65 -7.64 10.03
C LEU A 152 -23.73 -6.90 9.22
N THR A 153 -24.25 -7.57 8.20
CA THR A 153 -25.50 -7.20 7.53
C THR A 153 -26.71 -7.40 8.46
N ALA A 154 -27.88 -6.89 8.06
CA ALA A 154 -29.13 -7.10 8.79
C ALA A 154 -29.50 -8.59 8.94
N ASP A 155 -29.09 -9.45 8.00
CA ASP A 155 -29.25 -10.91 8.06
C ASP A 155 -28.11 -11.63 8.80
N GLY A 156 -27.24 -10.90 9.50
CA GLY A 156 -26.20 -11.46 10.37
C GLY A 156 -25.00 -12.07 9.63
N LYS A 157 -24.72 -11.63 8.40
CA LYS A 157 -23.60 -12.11 7.58
C LYS A 157 -22.46 -11.10 7.54
N TYR A 158 -21.25 -11.62 7.40
CA TYR A 158 -20.08 -10.81 7.10
C TYR A 158 -20.14 -10.25 5.69
N GLN A 159 -19.70 -9.00 5.53
CA GLN A 159 -19.58 -8.35 4.24
C GLN A 159 -18.12 -8.38 3.81
N PHE A 160 -17.78 -9.40 3.04
CA PHE A 160 -16.48 -9.59 2.43
C PHE A 160 -16.64 -9.43 0.91
N LYS A 161 -15.89 -8.50 0.32
CA LYS A 161 -15.91 -8.28 -1.13
C LYS A 161 -15.05 -9.33 -1.83
N ASP A 162 -15.66 -10.04 -2.77
CA ASP A 162 -14.95 -10.98 -3.63
C ASP A 162 -14.11 -10.26 -4.71
N LYS A 163 -13.09 -10.96 -5.20
CA LYS A 163 -12.14 -10.49 -6.23
C LYS A 163 -11.35 -9.26 -5.81
N THR A 164 -11.04 -9.17 -4.52
CA THR A 164 -10.19 -8.13 -3.93
C THR A 164 -8.80 -8.69 -3.64
N PHE A 165 -7.88 -7.83 -3.18
CA PHE A 165 -6.55 -8.28 -2.78
C PHE A 165 -6.58 -9.29 -1.61
N LEU A 166 -7.65 -9.28 -0.79
CA LEU A 166 -7.78 -10.22 0.32
C LEU A 166 -7.97 -11.67 -0.15
N ASN A 167 -8.49 -11.89 -1.36
CA ASN A 167 -8.65 -13.23 -1.92
C ASN A 167 -7.31 -13.97 -2.06
N SER A 168 -6.19 -13.26 -2.32
CA SER A 168 -4.87 -13.89 -2.43
C SER A 168 -4.29 -14.38 -1.09
N TYR A 169 -4.98 -14.09 0.02
CA TYR A 169 -4.61 -14.54 1.37
C TYR A 169 -5.47 -15.73 1.86
N CYS A 170 -6.43 -16.15 1.02
CA CYS A 170 -7.22 -17.37 1.21
C CYS A 170 -6.45 -18.60 0.72
N ASP A 171 -6.75 -19.77 1.27
CA ASP A 171 -6.22 -21.02 0.74
C ASP A 171 -6.99 -21.34 -0.57
N VAL A 172 -6.28 -21.59 -1.69
CA VAL A 172 -6.89 -21.81 -3.03
C VAL A 172 -7.67 -20.59 -3.59
N ASP A 173 -7.22 -19.36 -3.28
CA ASP A 173 -7.76 -18.07 -3.76
C ASP A 173 -9.25 -17.81 -3.42
N LYS A 174 -9.85 -18.63 -2.55
CA LYS A 174 -11.25 -18.51 -2.12
C LYS A 174 -11.38 -18.72 -0.62
N CYS A 175 -12.10 -17.81 0.02
CA CYS A 175 -12.46 -17.93 1.42
C CYS A 175 -13.93 -18.34 1.50
N ASP A 176 -14.18 -19.65 1.59
CA ASP A 176 -15.53 -20.21 1.52
C ASP A 176 -16.30 -19.97 2.84
N SER A 177 -15.61 -20.03 3.98
CA SER A 177 -16.18 -19.83 5.31
C SER A 177 -15.90 -18.46 5.91
N ASP A 178 -16.75 -18.04 6.86
CA ASP A 178 -16.58 -16.79 7.62
C ASP A 178 -15.21 -16.74 8.33
N ILE A 179 -14.74 -17.86 8.87
CA ILE A 179 -13.48 -17.93 9.61
C ILE A 179 -12.27 -17.86 8.67
N GLU A 180 -12.36 -18.38 7.45
CA GLU A 180 -11.32 -18.23 6.43
C GLU A 180 -11.22 -16.78 5.96
N LYS A 181 -12.34 -16.07 5.81
CA LYS A 181 -12.35 -14.63 5.49
C LYS A 181 -11.63 -13.82 6.57
N ILE A 182 -11.90 -14.13 7.85
CA ILE A 182 -11.19 -13.53 9.00
C ILE A 182 -9.71 -13.87 8.95
N ASN A 183 -9.35 -15.11 8.65
CA ASN A 183 -7.97 -15.55 8.52
C ASN A 183 -7.23 -14.83 7.37
N ALA A 184 -7.88 -14.59 6.23
CA ALA A 184 -7.29 -13.84 5.13
C ALA A 184 -7.01 -12.38 5.51
N GLY A 185 -7.96 -11.69 6.13
CA GLY A 185 -7.75 -10.32 6.63
C GLY A 185 -6.66 -10.24 7.71
N PHE A 186 -6.65 -11.20 8.64
CA PHE A 186 -5.65 -11.28 9.70
C PHE A 186 -4.23 -11.52 9.14
N PHE A 187 -4.11 -12.49 8.23
CA PHE A 187 -2.82 -12.81 7.62
C PHE A 187 -2.33 -11.70 6.69
N TYR A 188 -3.21 -11.00 5.98
CA TYR A 188 -2.86 -9.79 5.23
C TYR A 188 -2.19 -8.75 6.13
N LEU A 189 -2.80 -8.41 7.27
CA LEU A 189 -2.23 -7.43 8.19
C LEU A 189 -0.84 -7.85 8.67
N LEU A 190 -0.68 -9.10 9.10
CA LEU A 190 0.63 -9.64 9.49
C LEU A 190 1.65 -9.53 8.36
N ASN A 191 1.29 -9.96 7.15
CA ASN A 191 2.19 -9.91 6.00
C ASN A 191 2.56 -8.47 5.61
N GLN A 192 1.63 -7.52 5.73
CA GLN A 192 1.91 -6.10 5.47
C GLN A 192 2.93 -5.52 6.44
N PHE A 193 2.89 -5.89 7.72
CA PHE A 193 3.81 -5.36 8.72
C PHE A 193 5.11 -6.16 8.89
N PHE A 194 5.08 -7.47 8.62
CA PHE A 194 6.17 -8.40 8.98
C PHE A 194 6.60 -9.38 7.89
N GLY A 195 5.99 -9.34 6.69
CA GLY A 195 6.41 -10.21 5.58
C GLY A 195 7.83 -9.93 5.06
N SER A 196 8.23 -10.63 4.00
CA SER A 196 9.55 -10.48 3.36
C SER A 196 9.57 -9.50 2.17
N SER A 197 8.47 -8.82 1.89
CA SER A 197 8.39 -7.84 0.80
C SER A 197 9.14 -6.55 1.14
N VAL A 198 9.53 -5.76 0.11
CA VAL A 198 10.05 -4.39 0.32
C VAL A 198 9.07 -3.54 1.17
N LEU A 199 7.76 -3.86 1.12
CA LEU A 199 6.68 -3.21 1.85
C LEU A 199 6.61 -3.52 3.35
N SER A 200 7.29 -4.56 3.84
CA SER A 200 7.10 -5.10 5.20
C SER A 200 8.25 -4.81 6.16
N HIS A 201 8.99 -3.74 5.90
CA HIS A 201 10.13 -3.29 6.71
C HIS A 201 9.75 -2.64 8.06
N TYR A 202 8.46 -2.47 8.38
CA TYR A 202 8.03 -1.81 9.63
C TYR A 202 8.17 -2.69 10.87
N GLY A 203 8.10 -4.02 10.71
CA GLY A 203 8.29 -4.98 11.80
C GLY A 203 9.61 -4.81 12.56
N LYS A 204 10.60 -4.16 11.92
CA LYS A 204 11.90 -3.83 12.52
C LYS A 204 11.82 -3.06 13.84
N ASN A 205 10.85 -2.16 14.01
CA ASN A 205 10.93 -1.17 15.09
C ASN A 205 9.70 -1.07 16.02
N ASN A 206 8.60 -1.79 15.75
CA ASN A 206 7.39 -1.63 16.56
C ASN A 206 6.52 -2.90 16.61
N ILE A 207 6.98 -3.91 17.34
CA ILE A 207 6.19 -5.12 17.64
C ILE A 207 4.82 -4.81 18.28
N ASN A 208 4.62 -3.61 18.84
CA ASN A 208 3.34 -3.19 19.41
C ASN A 208 2.22 -3.12 18.36
N ILE A 209 2.54 -3.05 17.06
CA ILE A 209 1.54 -3.16 15.98
C ILE A 209 0.72 -4.46 16.07
N VAL A 210 1.31 -5.54 16.61
CA VAL A 210 0.62 -6.82 16.83
C VAL A 210 -0.61 -6.61 17.73
N ASP A 211 -0.58 -5.65 18.65
CA ASP A 211 -1.73 -5.36 19.53
C ASP A 211 -2.96 -4.95 18.72
N TYR A 212 -2.79 -4.11 17.70
CA TYR A 212 -3.88 -3.70 16.83
C TYR A 212 -4.37 -4.83 15.92
N ILE A 213 -3.46 -5.69 15.45
CA ILE A 213 -3.81 -6.84 14.61
C ILE A 213 -4.63 -7.86 15.43
N ILE A 214 -4.22 -8.15 16.67
CA ILE A 214 -4.96 -9.02 17.59
C ILE A 214 -6.27 -8.38 18.03
N LEU A 215 -6.31 -7.06 18.26
CA LEU A 215 -7.54 -6.33 18.56
C LEU A 215 -8.55 -6.45 17.40
N TRP A 216 -8.09 -6.28 16.16
CA TRP A 216 -8.94 -6.46 14.97
C TRP A 216 -9.47 -7.89 14.90
N LEU A 217 -8.61 -8.91 15.05
CA LEU A 217 -9.03 -10.31 15.05
C LEU A 217 -10.07 -10.58 16.14
N SER A 218 -9.79 -10.12 17.36
CA SER A 218 -10.68 -10.28 18.51
C SER A 218 -12.05 -9.66 18.24
N TYR A 219 -12.06 -8.42 17.75
CA TYR A 219 -13.30 -7.73 17.40
C TYR A 219 -14.08 -8.49 16.33
N MET A 220 -13.42 -8.89 15.23
CA MET A 220 -14.08 -9.65 14.16
C MET A 220 -14.69 -10.94 14.68
N LEU A 221 -13.98 -11.71 15.52
CA LEU A 221 -14.52 -12.95 16.10
C LEU A 221 -15.71 -12.72 17.05
N THR A 222 -15.86 -11.54 17.65
CA THR A 222 -16.99 -11.21 18.55
C THR A 222 -18.26 -10.78 17.83
N LEU A 223 -18.18 -10.44 16.54
CA LEU A 223 -19.34 -9.94 15.77
C LEU A 223 -20.42 -11.01 15.61
N LYS A 224 -20.03 -12.28 15.46
CA LYS A 224 -20.92 -13.43 15.35
C LYS A 224 -20.73 -14.36 16.53
N GLU A 225 -21.83 -14.84 17.12
CA GLU A 225 -21.76 -15.76 18.24
C GLU A 225 -21.10 -17.08 17.80
N ASN A 226 -20.03 -17.46 18.50
CA ASN A 226 -19.31 -18.69 18.20
C ASN A 226 -19.86 -19.83 19.08
N PRO A 227 -20.38 -20.92 18.50
CA PRO A 227 -20.87 -22.07 19.26
C PRO A 227 -19.84 -22.67 20.22
N LEU A 228 -18.54 -22.53 19.92
CA LEU A 228 -17.43 -23.06 20.69
C LEU A 228 -17.03 -22.19 21.89
N LYS A 229 -17.73 -21.07 22.13
CA LYS A 229 -17.51 -20.06 23.20
C LYS A 229 -16.14 -19.39 23.25
N ASN A 230 -15.07 -20.02 22.79
CA ASN A 230 -13.71 -19.47 22.77
C ASN A 230 -13.19 -19.35 21.33
N GLY A 231 -13.67 -18.32 20.64
CA GLY A 231 -13.35 -18.08 19.22
C GLY A 231 -11.87 -17.83 18.95
N MET A 232 -11.18 -17.16 19.87
CA MET A 232 -9.75 -16.88 19.73
C MET A 232 -8.92 -18.16 19.82
N LYS A 233 -9.19 -19.00 20.81
CA LYS A 233 -8.53 -20.29 20.96
C LYS A 233 -8.73 -21.18 19.73
N TYR A 234 -9.97 -21.26 19.26
CA TYR A 234 -10.30 -22.03 18.07
C TYR A 234 -9.55 -21.50 16.83
N PHE A 235 -9.51 -20.19 16.63
CA PHE A 235 -8.79 -19.57 15.52
C PHE A 235 -7.30 -19.90 15.57
N TYR A 236 -6.67 -19.76 16.74
CA TYR A 236 -5.26 -20.06 16.90
C TYR A 236 -4.95 -21.54 16.62
N THR A 237 -5.72 -22.48 17.17
CA THR A 237 -5.45 -23.91 16.94
C THR A 237 -5.67 -24.31 15.49
N THR A 238 -6.68 -23.72 14.83
CA THR A 238 -7.06 -24.05 13.45
C THR A 238 -6.07 -23.47 12.44
N PHE A 239 -5.65 -22.21 12.63
CA PHE A 239 -4.83 -21.49 11.65
C PHE A 239 -3.41 -21.26 12.13
N ILE A 240 -3.21 -20.51 13.21
CA ILE A 240 -1.87 -20.05 13.63
C ILE A 240 -0.93 -21.22 13.95
N ASN A 241 -1.42 -22.24 14.66
CA ASN A 241 -0.60 -23.39 15.06
C ASN A 241 -0.44 -24.42 13.93
N SER A 242 -1.47 -24.60 13.12
CA SER A 242 -1.57 -25.73 12.19
C SER A 242 -1.16 -25.39 10.76
N ASN A 243 -1.48 -24.18 10.27
CA ASN A 243 -1.23 -23.79 8.89
C ASN A 243 0.24 -23.38 8.68
N ALA A 244 0.86 -23.90 7.61
CA ALA A 244 2.25 -23.64 7.27
C ALA A 244 2.56 -22.16 7.01
N LYS A 245 1.58 -21.35 6.56
CA LYS A 245 1.80 -19.93 6.27
C LYS A 245 2.24 -19.10 7.49
N TYR A 246 1.79 -19.48 8.69
CA TYR A 246 2.21 -18.83 9.94
C TYR A 246 3.62 -19.25 10.41
N LYS A 247 4.15 -20.33 9.82
CA LYS A 247 5.52 -20.83 10.05
C LYS A 247 6.50 -20.31 9.00
N MET A 248 6.03 -19.50 8.05
CA MET A 248 6.91 -18.84 7.09
C MET A 248 7.86 -17.91 7.82
N THR A 249 9.10 -17.87 7.32
CA THR A 249 10.15 -17.05 7.90
C THR A 249 9.79 -15.58 7.81
N VAL A 250 9.92 -14.89 8.94
CA VAL A 250 9.90 -13.42 9.01
C VAL A 250 11.33 -12.96 9.25
N GLU A 251 11.70 -11.91 8.57
CA GLU A 251 13.01 -11.30 8.75
C GLU A 251 12.84 -10.05 9.60
N ASN A 252 13.85 -9.75 10.41
CA ASN A 252 14.02 -8.46 11.06
C ASN A 252 13.11 -8.15 12.27
N VAL A 253 12.60 -9.16 12.97
CA VAL A 253 12.05 -8.98 14.33
C VAL A 253 12.98 -9.72 15.29
N GLU A 254 13.53 -9.01 16.28
CA GLU A 254 14.46 -9.61 17.26
C GLU A 254 13.80 -10.81 17.96
N ASP A 255 14.52 -11.92 18.04
CA ASP A 255 14.09 -13.23 18.57
C ASP A 255 12.79 -13.82 17.98
N CYS A 256 12.36 -13.38 16.80
CA CYS A 256 11.22 -13.99 16.10
C CYS A 256 11.64 -14.50 14.73
N HIS A 257 11.39 -15.77 14.45
CA HIS A 257 11.74 -16.40 13.18
C HIS A 257 10.53 -16.63 12.28
N THR A 258 9.32 -16.64 12.85
CA THR A 258 8.08 -16.85 12.11
C THR A 258 6.97 -15.86 12.50
N PHE A 259 5.92 -15.73 11.69
CA PHE A 259 4.73 -14.95 12.06
C PHE A 259 4.10 -15.44 13.36
N LYS A 260 4.11 -16.76 13.59
CA LYS A 260 3.67 -17.36 14.85
C LYS A 260 4.48 -16.84 16.03
N ASP A 261 5.81 -16.78 15.92
CA ASP A 261 6.67 -16.29 17.00
C ASP A 261 6.36 -14.84 17.35
N ILE A 262 6.12 -13.99 16.34
CA ILE A 262 5.73 -12.59 16.53
C ILE A 262 4.45 -12.48 17.35
N ILE A 263 3.44 -13.28 17.01
CA ILE A 263 2.16 -13.29 17.72
C ILE A 263 2.37 -13.74 19.17
N GLU A 264 3.08 -14.86 19.37
CA GLU A 264 3.28 -15.47 20.68
C GLU A 264 4.18 -14.65 21.61
N LYS A 265 5.15 -13.92 21.06
CA LYS A 265 5.99 -12.98 21.81
C LYS A 265 5.14 -11.86 22.42
N ARG A 266 4.07 -11.44 21.75
CA ARG A 266 3.21 -10.34 22.18
C ARG A 266 2.00 -10.81 23.01
N HIS A 267 1.27 -11.81 22.54
CA HIS A 267 -0.02 -12.24 23.07
C HIS A 267 -0.14 -13.75 23.20
N ASN A 268 -0.73 -14.20 24.32
CA ASN A 268 -1.15 -15.59 24.48
C ASN A 268 -2.61 -15.75 24.07
N LEU A 269 -2.84 -16.26 22.86
CA LEU A 269 -4.19 -16.44 22.28
C LEU A 269 -4.95 -17.66 22.83
N MET A 270 -4.37 -18.41 23.78
CA MET A 270 -5.04 -19.50 24.51
C MET A 270 -5.77 -19.03 25.77
N ASN A 271 -5.47 -17.81 26.25
CA ASN A 271 -6.14 -17.23 27.39
C ASN A 271 -7.37 -16.44 26.94
N ASP A 272 -8.40 -16.44 27.78
CA ASP A 272 -9.61 -15.63 27.60
C ASP A 272 -9.56 -14.47 28.60
N ASP A 273 -8.86 -13.40 28.22
CA ASP A 273 -8.53 -12.28 29.10
C ASP A 273 -9.37 -11.01 28.81
N MET A 274 -10.32 -11.07 27.89
CA MET A 274 -11.14 -9.92 27.49
C MET A 274 -12.58 -10.30 27.16
N ASP A 275 -13.54 -9.61 27.75
CA ASP A 275 -14.93 -9.75 27.34
C ASP A 275 -15.26 -8.91 26.08
N LYS A 276 -16.37 -9.26 25.45
CA LYS A 276 -16.85 -8.63 24.20
C LYS A 276 -17.02 -7.11 24.31
N ASN A 277 -17.45 -6.58 25.46
CA ASN A 277 -17.68 -5.14 25.61
C ASN A 277 -16.35 -4.38 25.67
N SER A 278 -15.37 -4.92 26.39
CA SER A 278 -14.01 -4.39 26.44
C SER A 278 -13.36 -4.38 25.06
N ILE A 279 -13.46 -5.50 24.31
CA ILE A 279 -12.94 -5.60 22.92
C ILE A 279 -13.61 -4.56 22.01
N SER A 280 -14.94 -4.44 22.06
CA SER A 280 -15.67 -3.46 21.24
C SER A 280 -15.25 -2.03 21.57
N THR A 281 -15.03 -1.73 22.85
CA THR A 281 -14.64 -0.37 23.28
C THR A 281 -13.21 -0.04 22.88
N LEU A 282 -12.27 -1.00 22.99
CA LEU A 282 -10.89 -0.86 22.51
C LEU A 282 -10.86 -0.60 21.00
N HIS A 283 -11.60 -1.41 20.24
CA HIS A 283 -11.65 -1.28 18.78
C HIS A 283 -12.27 0.07 18.34
N ASP A 284 -13.31 0.55 19.02
CA ASP A 284 -13.83 1.90 18.78
C ASP A 284 -12.79 3.00 19.07
N ALA A 285 -12.03 2.87 20.15
CA ALA A 285 -10.96 3.82 20.49
C ALA A 285 -9.86 3.79 19.44
N PHE A 286 -9.46 2.61 18.96
CA PHE A 286 -8.53 2.43 17.86
C PHE A 286 -9.01 3.11 16.57
N LYS A 287 -10.28 2.93 16.20
CA LYS A 287 -10.86 3.63 15.03
C LYS A 287 -10.83 5.14 15.16
N LEU A 288 -11.10 5.68 16.36
CA LEU A 288 -10.99 7.12 16.61
C LEU A 288 -9.54 7.60 16.47
N LEU A 289 -8.58 6.83 16.98
CA LEU A 289 -7.15 7.12 16.82
C LEU A 289 -6.78 7.18 15.35
N CYS A 290 -7.18 6.17 14.56
CA CYS A 290 -6.94 6.16 13.12
C CYS A 290 -7.57 7.34 12.40
N LYS A 291 -8.81 7.67 12.73
CA LYS A 291 -9.46 8.86 12.17
C LYS A 291 -8.68 10.14 12.49
N MET A 292 -8.13 10.27 13.70
CA MET A 292 -7.29 11.43 14.05
C MET A 292 -6.00 11.49 13.25
N TYR A 293 -5.34 10.36 13.02
CA TYR A 293 -4.15 10.27 12.16
C TYR A 293 -4.47 10.60 10.69
N THR A 294 -5.62 10.18 10.18
CA THR A 294 -6.09 10.52 8.83
C THR A 294 -6.47 12.00 8.70
N ASP A 295 -7.08 12.57 9.73
CA ASP A 295 -7.47 13.99 9.78
C ASP A 295 -6.27 14.93 10.07
N PHE A 296 -5.13 14.40 10.50
CA PHE A 296 -3.92 15.15 10.84
C PHE A 296 -3.17 15.61 9.58
N ASN A 297 -2.88 16.90 9.50
CA ASN A 297 -2.05 17.46 8.44
C ASN A 297 -0.66 17.76 9.00
N GLU A 298 0.33 16.93 8.66
CA GLU A 298 1.71 17.03 9.16
C GLU A 298 2.38 18.35 8.74
N ASP A 299 2.15 18.81 7.51
CA ASP A 299 2.76 20.03 6.96
C ASP A 299 2.45 21.30 7.74
N THR A 300 1.23 21.35 8.29
CA THR A 300 0.74 22.49 9.05
C THR A 300 0.74 22.22 10.55
N SER A 301 1.03 20.97 10.95
CA SER A 301 0.84 20.45 12.30
C SER A 301 -0.56 20.75 12.87
N ASN A 302 -1.55 20.94 11.99
CA ASN A 302 -2.86 21.45 12.35
C ASN A 302 -3.80 20.31 12.72
N CYS A 303 -4.21 20.30 13.98
CA CYS A 303 -5.09 19.31 14.59
C CYS A 303 -6.53 19.79 14.81
N LYS A 304 -7.02 20.78 14.04
CA LYS A 304 -8.38 21.32 14.23
C LYS A 304 -9.46 20.23 14.14
N LYS A 305 -9.37 19.34 13.13
CA LYS A 305 -10.29 18.19 12.99
C LYS A 305 -10.00 17.07 14.01
N CYS A 306 -8.73 16.90 14.38
CA CYS A 306 -8.33 15.90 15.38
C CYS A 306 -8.94 16.20 16.76
N SER A 307 -9.08 17.48 17.16
CA SER A 307 -9.55 17.88 18.50
C SER A 307 -10.94 17.32 18.87
N GLU A 308 -11.87 17.24 17.92
CA GLU A 308 -13.21 16.68 18.19
C GLU A 308 -13.17 15.17 18.43
N ASN A 309 -12.41 14.44 17.60
CA ASN A 309 -12.23 13.01 17.75
C ASN A 309 -11.40 12.69 19.02
N ALA A 310 -10.45 13.57 19.40
CA ALA A 310 -9.63 13.44 20.60
C ALA A 310 -10.46 13.47 21.88
N LYS A 311 -11.47 14.36 21.95
CA LYS A 311 -12.41 14.39 23.09
C LYS A 311 -13.15 13.05 23.25
N LYS A 312 -13.68 12.52 22.14
CA LYS A 312 -14.35 11.20 22.12
C LYS A 312 -13.39 10.07 22.50
N PHE A 313 -12.14 10.15 22.05
CA PHE A 313 -11.10 9.18 22.38
C PHE A 313 -10.83 9.19 23.89
N VAL A 314 -10.59 10.36 24.49
CA VAL A 314 -10.32 10.49 25.94
C VAL A 314 -11.47 9.97 26.79
N GLU A 315 -12.72 10.24 26.41
CA GLU A 315 -13.89 9.69 27.11
C GLU A 315 -13.95 8.15 27.05
N LYS A 316 -13.64 7.55 25.89
CA LYS A 316 -13.55 6.08 25.77
C LYS A 316 -12.36 5.54 26.55
N TYR A 317 -11.20 6.18 26.46
CA TYR A 317 -9.98 5.78 27.17
C TYR A 317 -10.19 5.77 28.69
N LYS A 318 -10.90 6.77 29.24
CA LYS A 318 -11.23 6.79 30.68
C LYS A 318 -12.04 5.58 31.12
N LYS A 319 -13.00 5.14 30.30
CA LYS A 319 -13.79 3.92 30.56
C LYS A 319 -12.91 2.67 30.49
N LEU A 320 -12.06 2.60 29.46
CA LEU A 320 -11.13 1.49 29.26
C LEU A 320 -10.12 1.36 30.40
N ASN A 321 -9.62 2.48 30.93
CA ASN A 321 -8.63 2.48 32.00
C ASN A 321 -9.21 1.97 33.34
N GLY A 322 -10.52 2.18 33.57
CA GLY A 322 -11.24 1.68 34.74
C GLY A 322 -11.81 0.27 34.58
N ASP A 323 -11.54 -0.41 33.45
CA ASP A 323 -12.04 -1.75 33.16
C ASP A 323 -11.32 -2.80 34.05
N PRO A 324 -12.03 -3.74 34.69
CA PRO A 324 -11.41 -4.81 35.49
C PRO A 324 -10.41 -5.69 34.71
N ASN A 325 -10.57 -5.79 33.39
CA ASN A 325 -9.65 -6.53 32.53
C ASN A 325 -8.29 -5.81 32.38
N ASN A 326 -8.16 -4.55 32.84
CA ASN A 326 -6.92 -3.78 32.88
C ASN A 326 -5.93 -4.27 33.96
N THR A 327 -5.60 -5.55 33.89
CA THR A 327 -4.60 -6.18 34.74
C THR A 327 -3.23 -6.09 34.09
N ASN A 328 -2.19 -5.83 34.89
CA ASN A 328 -0.84 -5.63 34.37
C ASN A 328 -0.36 -6.85 33.56
N GLY A 329 0.17 -6.61 32.36
CA GLY A 329 0.70 -7.66 31.48
C GLY A 329 -0.34 -8.45 30.67
N SER A 330 -1.64 -8.23 30.89
CA SER A 330 -2.72 -8.81 30.06
C SER A 330 -2.69 -8.31 28.62
N SER A 331 -3.34 -9.04 27.70
CA SER A 331 -3.49 -8.58 26.31
C SER A 331 -4.24 -7.26 26.24
N TYR A 332 -5.28 -7.11 27.06
CA TYR A 332 -6.04 -5.88 27.21
C TYR A 332 -5.15 -4.70 27.59
N ASN A 333 -4.33 -4.86 28.63
CA ASN A 333 -3.44 -3.81 29.12
C ASN A 333 -2.39 -3.42 28.07
N LYS A 334 -1.84 -4.40 27.32
CA LYS A 334 -0.92 -4.15 26.20
C LYS A 334 -1.59 -3.31 25.11
N MET A 335 -2.79 -3.70 24.66
CA MET A 335 -3.56 -2.94 23.66
C MET A 335 -3.87 -1.51 24.13
N LEU A 336 -4.28 -1.35 25.39
CA LEU A 336 -4.58 -0.05 25.98
C LEU A 336 -3.33 0.82 26.09
N SER A 337 -2.18 0.24 26.46
CA SER A 337 -0.89 0.91 26.53
C SER A 337 -0.42 1.40 25.16
N THR A 338 -0.60 0.58 24.12
CA THR A 338 -0.25 0.95 22.74
C THR A 338 -1.14 2.08 22.22
N LEU A 339 -2.46 2.02 22.47
CA LEU A 339 -3.38 3.13 22.18
C LEU A 339 -2.97 4.43 22.87
N SER A 340 -2.58 4.37 24.15
CA SER A 340 -2.12 5.51 24.94
C SER A 340 -0.85 6.12 24.35
N THR A 341 0.12 5.26 24.03
CA THR A 341 1.42 5.64 23.48
C THR A 341 1.24 6.37 22.14
N ASP A 342 0.48 5.79 21.22
CA ASP A 342 0.28 6.39 19.90
C ASP A 342 -0.59 7.65 19.96
N TYR A 343 -1.59 7.70 20.85
CA TYR A 343 -2.32 8.95 21.12
C TYR A 343 -1.40 10.07 21.59
N ASN A 344 -0.48 9.79 22.52
CA ASN A 344 0.47 10.78 23.01
C ASN A 344 1.45 11.22 21.92
N LYS A 345 1.94 10.29 21.08
CA LYS A 345 2.75 10.65 19.90
C LYS A 345 2.01 11.61 18.97
N LEU A 346 0.74 11.34 18.68
CA LEU A 346 -0.07 12.22 17.84
C LEU A 346 -0.29 13.58 18.50
N LYS A 347 -0.59 13.58 19.80
CA LYS A 347 -0.74 14.80 20.61
C LYS A 347 0.54 15.65 20.57
N ASP A 348 1.71 15.05 20.72
CA ASP A 348 2.99 15.76 20.72
C ASP A 348 3.31 16.38 19.34
N LYS A 349 2.83 15.76 18.26
CA LYS A 349 2.93 16.32 16.89
C LYS A 349 1.97 17.50 16.63
N CYS A 350 0.96 17.72 17.48
CA CYS A 350 -0.02 18.79 17.29
C CYS A 350 0.46 20.14 17.85
N ASN A 351 0.95 21.05 16.98
CA ASN A 351 1.43 22.40 17.36
C ASN A 351 0.32 23.47 17.46
N ASN A 352 -0.85 23.15 18.01
CA ASN A 352 -1.99 24.06 17.98
C ASN A 352 -2.18 24.91 19.24
N THR A 353 -2.68 26.14 19.04
CA THR A 353 -3.20 27.08 20.06
C THR A 353 -4.45 26.55 20.81
N LEU A 354 -5.00 25.39 20.42
CA LEU A 354 -6.17 24.74 21.00
C LEU A 354 -5.73 23.56 21.88
N PRO A 355 -6.26 23.41 23.11
CA PRO A 355 -5.86 22.33 24.00
C PRO A 355 -6.29 20.96 23.44
N PHE A 356 -5.31 20.13 23.10
CA PHE A 356 -5.52 18.71 22.84
C PHE A 356 -5.75 18.00 24.18
N PRO A 357 -6.85 17.25 24.35
CA PRO A 357 -7.19 16.73 25.67
C PRO A 357 -6.15 15.68 26.11
N SER A 358 -5.72 15.73 27.36
CA SER A 358 -4.82 14.73 27.93
C SER A 358 -5.61 13.49 28.35
N ILE A 359 -5.03 12.31 28.15
CA ILE A 359 -5.42 11.13 28.91
C ILE A 359 -4.78 11.25 30.29
N GLU A 360 -5.58 11.36 31.35
CA GLU A 360 -5.05 11.27 32.71
C GLU A 360 -4.67 9.81 32.98
N THR A 361 -3.37 9.52 33.00
CA THR A 361 -2.86 8.26 33.52
C THR A 361 -2.94 8.33 35.04
N ILE A 362 -3.90 7.63 35.64
CA ILE A 362 -3.84 7.34 37.07
C ILE A 362 -2.63 6.42 37.27
N GLN A 363 -1.53 6.99 37.75
CA GLN A 363 -0.32 6.26 38.11
C GLN A 363 -0.67 5.26 39.22
N ASN A 364 -0.76 3.99 38.88
CA ASN A 364 -0.43 2.93 39.82
C ASN A 364 1.06 2.63 39.63
N SER A 365 1.81 2.82 40.71
CA SER A 365 3.26 2.87 40.78
C SER A 365 3.99 1.60 40.34
N GLU A 366 5.21 1.83 39.83
CA GLU A 366 6.39 0.95 39.70
C GLU A 366 6.67 0.20 38.39
N LEU A 367 7.78 0.63 37.78
CA LEU A 367 8.73 0.00 36.85
C LEU A 367 8.23 -0.53 35.49
N THR A 368 8.71 0.14 34.43
CA THR A 368 9.77 -0.44 33.59
C THR A 368 10.54 0.68 32.88
N SER A 369 11.78 0.88 33.34
CA SER A 369 12.83 1.60 32.64
C SER A 369 13.48 0.61 31.67
N ALA A 370 13.45 0.88 30.36
CA ALA A 370 14.59 0.73 29.46
C ALA A 370 14.20 1.02 28.00
N GLN A 371 15.03 1.85 27.36
CA GLN A 371 15.21 2.01 25.91
C GLN A 371 14.08 2.68 25.11
N THR A 372 14.04 4.01 25.19
CA THR A 372 13.77 4.85 24.02
C THR A 372 15.10 5.16 23.33
N SER A 373 15.46 4.42 22.29
CA SER A 373 16.36 4.95 21.27
C SER A 373 15.51 5.74 20.27
N GLU A 374 15.74 7.04 20.23
CA GLU A 374 15.23 7.96 19.22
C GLU A 374 15.55 7.45 17.82
N VAL A 375 14.50 7.20 17.03
CA VAL A 375 14.46 7.58 15.62
C VAL A 375 13.04 8.10 15.37
N ALA A 376 12.92 9.41 15.21
CA ALA A 376 11.68 10.04 14.75
C ALA A 376 11.51 9.73 13.25
N SER A 377 10.86 8.60 12.92
CA SER A 377 10.37 8.36 11.56
C SER A 377 9.07 9.15 11.38
N SER A 378 9.13 10.12 10.47
CA SER A 378 7.99 10.85 9.90
C SER A 378 7.07 9.90 9.16
N SER A 379 5.76 10.05 9.31
CA SER A 379 4.76 9.20 8.65
C SER A 379 3.81 10.12 7.91
N SER A 380 4.00 10.24 6.60
CA SER A 380 3.18 11.06 5.73
C SER A 380 1.77 10.46 5.66
N SER A 381 0.73 11.27 5.88
CA SER A 381 -0.65 10.84 5.63
C SER A 381 -0.84 10.67 4.13
N ILE A 382 -0.68 9.45 3.66
CA ILE A 382 -0.73 9.13 2.24
C ILE A 382 -2.17 8.81 1.83
N SER A 383 -2.61 9.48 0.77
CA SER A 383 -3.87 9.19 0.11
C SER A 383 -3.85 7.77 -0.48
N LYS A 384 -5.00 7.08 -0.44
CA LYS A 384 -5.26 5.72 -0.99
C LYS A 384 -4.73 5.47 -2.41
N ASN A 385 -4.36 6.52 -3.12
CA ASN A 385 -3.81 6.50 -4.47
C ASN A 385 -2.37 5.93 -4.56
N ILE A 386 -1.62 5.79 -3.45
CA ILE A 386 -0.22 5.31 -3.50
C ILE A 386 -0.08 3.80 -3.74
N PHE A 387 -0.98 2.98 -3.21
CA PHE A 387 -1.00 1.53 -3.51
C PHE A 387 -1.29 1.24 -4.99
N THR A 388 -2.19 2.04 -5.57
CA THR A 388 -2.50 2.02 -7.00
C THR A 388 -1.25 2.31 -7.83
N VAL A 389 -0.44 3.29 -7.41
CA VAL A 389 0.80 3.70 -8.08
C VAL A 389 1.95 2.70 -7.92
N LEU A 390 2.11 2.05 -6.75
CA LEU A 390 3.16 1.05 -6.55
C LEU A 390 2.91 -0.24 -7.36
N SER A 391 1.65 -0.61 -7.57
CA SER A 391 1.26 -1.73 -8.44
C SER A 391 1.69 -1.54 -9.91
N ILE A 392 1.94 -0.30 -10.33
CA ILE A 392 2.42 0.07 -11.66
C ILE A 392 3.84 -0.46 -11.89
N PHE A 393 4.72 -0.41 -10.90
CA PHE A 393 6.11 -0.85 -11.06
C PHE A 393 6.22 -2.37 -11.32
N GLY A 394 5.34 -3.17 -10.72
CA GLY A 394 5.23 -4.60 -11.00
C GLY A 394 4.70 -4.90 -12.40
N ALA A 395 3.69 -4.15 -12.86
CA ALA A 395 3.17 -4.24 -14.22
C ALA A 395 4.23 -3.82 -15.26
N ILE A 396 5.01 -2.77 -15.00
CA ILE A 396 6.11 -2.35 -15.86
C ILE A 396 7.12 -3.50 -16.03
N ALA A 397 7.58 -4.13 -14.96
CA ALA A 397 8.53 -5.26 -15.08
C ALA A 397 7.94 -6.45 -15.88
N PHE A 398 6.67 -6.80 -15.65
CA PHE A 398 6.00 -7.91 -16.33
C PHE A 398 5.78 -7.65 -17.83
N PHE A 399 5.32 -6.46 -18.20
CA PHE A 399 5.04 -6.12 -19.61
C PHE A 399 6.31 -5.81 -20.41
N LEU A 400 7.33 -5.24 -19.78
CA LEU A 400 8.63 -5.02 -20.42
C LEU A 400 9.37 -6.34 -20.71
N GLY A 401 9.16 -7.38 -19.90
CA GLY A 401 9.63 -8.75 -20.18
C GLY A 401 8.98 -9.40 -21.41
N ILE A 402 7.71 -9.07 -21.71
CA ILE A 402 6.99 -9.55 -22.91
C ILE A 402 7.57 -8.90 -24.18
N SER A 403 7.93 -7.61 -24.15
CA SER A 403 8.58 -6.95 -25.28
C SER A 403 9.97 -7.54 -25.60
N TYR A 404 10.71 -8.00 -24.58
CA TYR A 404 12.01 -8.66 -24.76
C TYR A 404 11.87 -10.03 -25.45
N LYS A 405 10.84 -10.80 -25.10
CA LYS A 405 10.57 -12.14 -25.67
C LYS A 405 10.15 -12.09 -27.14
N THR A 406 9.38 -11.07 -27.54
CA THR A 406 8.89 -10.92 -28.94
C THR A 406 9.99 -10.46 -29.90
N LYS A 407 10.94 -9.61 -29.45
CA LYS A 407 12.09 -9.19 -30.28
C LYS A 407 13.14 -10.30 -30.46
N ASN A 408 13.41 -11.12 -29.45
CA ASN A 408 14.34 -12.25 -29.61
C ASN A 408 13.83 -13.33 -30.57
N LYS A 409 12.51 -13.47 -30.74
CA LYS A 409 11.93 -14.34 -31.78
C LYS A 409 12.19 -13.79 -33.18
N LYS A 410 12.02 -12.48 -33.38
CA LYS A 410 12.24 -11.80 -34.66
C LYS A 410 13.72 -11.80 -35.07
N ASN A 411 14.63 -11.58 -34.10
CA ASN A 411 16.08 -11.67 -34.33
C ASN A 411 16.55 -13.11 -34.57
N LYS A 412 15.80 -14.13 -34.12
CA LYS A 412 16.11 -15.54 -34.40
C LYS A 412 15.66 -15.95 -35.81
N GLU A 413 14.50 -15.47 -36.27
CA GLU A 413 14.03 -15.66 -37.65
C GLU A 413 14.90 -14.92 -38.68
N GLU A 414 15.36 -13.70 -38.38
CA GLU A 414 16.30 -12.97 -39.25
C GLU A 414 17.68 -13.64 -39.32
N ASN A 415 18.18 -14.18 -38.19
CA ASN A 415 19.46 -14.91 -38.15
C ASN A 415 19.39 -16.31 -38.77
N GLU A 416 18.23 -16.99 -38.77
CA GLU A 416 18.05 -18.26 -39.50
C GLU A 416 17.91 -18.03 -41.01
N SER A 417 17.36 -16.89 -41.46
CA SER A 417 17.32 -16.53 -42.90
C SER A 417 18.69 -16.16 -43.47
N LEU A 418 19.63 -15.71 -42.63
CA LEU A 418 20.99 -15.33 -43.03
C LEU A 418 21.98 -16.50 -43.13
N ILE A 419 21.56 -17.74 -42.83
CA ILE A 419 22.42 -18.94 -42.91
C ILE A 419 22.19 -19.76 -44.19
N CYS A 420 21.21 -19.40 -45.02
CA CYS A 420 20.94 -20.06 -46.29
C CYS A 420 21.13 -19.15 -47.50
N ASP A 421 22.33 -18.58 -47.70
CA ASP A 421 22.69 -17.98 -48.99
C ASP A 421 24.20 -18.02 -49.34
N SER A 422 25.00 -18.84 -48.65
CA SER A 422 26.46 -18.89 -48.87
C SER A 422 26.98 -20.04 -49.74
N ASN A 423 26.13 -20.76 -50.49
CA ASN A 423 26.57 -21.80 -51.43
C ASN A 423 25.66 -21.89 -52.66
N SER A 424 25.87 -21.03 -53.67
CA SER A 424 25.58 -21.36 -55.06
C SER A 424 26.28 -20.36 -55.99
N SER A 425 27.34 -20.81 -56.63
CA SER A 425 27.85 -20.29 -57.91
C SER A 425 26.73 -20.35 -58.97
N ASP A 426 26.47 -19.27 -59.71
CA ASP A 426 26.49 -19.26 -61.18
C ASP A 426 25.92 -17.99 -61.86
N CYS A 427 26.66 -17.59 -62.89
CA CYS A 427 26.22 -17.00 -64.17
C CYS A 427 25.74 -15.54 -64.27
N SER A 428 26.62 -14.75 -64.89
CA SER A 428 26.37 -13.61 -65.76
C SER A 428 25.23 -13.80 -66.76
N ARG A 429 24.46 -12.73 -67.05
CA ARG A 429 23.93 -12.45 -68.40
C ARG A 429 23.61 -10.96 -68.59
N ASN A 430 24.12 -10.45 -69.71
CA ASN A 430 24.01 -9.09 -70.27
C ASN A 430 22.59 -8.53 -70.37
N SER A 431 22.47 -7.21 -70.20
CA SER A 431 21.47 -6.38 -70.88
C SER A 431 22.18 -5.49 -71.91
N ASN A 432 21.97 -5.77 -73.20
CA ASN A 432 22.07 -4.74 -74.23
C ASN A 432 20.85 -3.81 -74.10
N ASN A 433 21.04 -2.51 -74.28
CA ASN A 433 20.43 -1.76 -75.38
C ASN A 433 20.99 -0.32 -75.44
N ASP A 434 21.41 0.01 -76.67
CA ASP A 434 21.73 1.29 -77.32
C ASP A 434 22.92 2.13 -76.88
#